data_AF-A0A816EKN3-F1
#
_entry.id   AF-A0A816EKN3-F1
#
_cell.length_a   1.000
_cell.length_b   1.000
_cell.length_c   1.000
_cell.angle_alpha   90.00
_cell.angle_beta   90.00
_cell.angle_gamma   90.00
#
_symmetry.space_group_name_H-M   'P 1'
#
loop_
_entity.id
_entity.type
_entity.pdbx_description
1 polymer ?
#
loop_
_entity_poly.entity_id
_entity_poly.type
_entity_poly.pdbx_seq_one_letter_code
_entity_poly.pdbx_strand_id
1 'polypeptide(L)'
;MTRQIDFPTFFLTLSCADLRWKEFVDNFERPTGGIIKESYTFEEKTLLLRANPVLAARLFERRLTSLMNLFIKGGAWCLGKVKDWFSRIEMQLRGSPHSHMPIRVENAPKYNGPHTDEKTREAIVTFCDKYITTRFPSLNEDAELHNLIKEVQTHSRNHSKSCLKYNKTMCRFGFPRPVA
;
A
#
# COMPACT_ATOMS: atom_id res chain seq x y z
N MET A 1 -9.53 19.13 -24.29
CA MET A 1 -8.44 18.15 -24.04
C MET A 1 -7.66 18.64 -22.82
N THR A 2 -7.69 17.92 -21.70
CA THR A 2 -6.92 18.30 -20.49
C THR A 2 -5.43 18.17 -20.79
N ARG A 3 -4.64 19.23 -20.55
CA ARG A 3 -3.17 19.19 -20.70
C ARG A 3 -2.60 18.11 -19.78
N GLN A 4 -2.00 17.07 -20.34
CA GLN A 4 -1.27 16.05 -19.58
C GLN A 4 0.20 16.46 -19.50
N ILE A 5 0.71 16.55 -18.27
CA ILE A 5 2.13 16.71 -17.98
C ILE A 5 2.74 15.32 -18.11
N ASP A 6 3.24 14.91 -19.28
CA ASP A 6 3.94 13.63 -19.54
C ASP A 6 3.45 12.35 -18.79
N PHE A 7 4.21 11.25 -18.87
CA PHE A 7 3.85 10.00 -18.17
C PHE A 7 4.42 10.01 -16.74
N PRO A 8 3.65 9.56 -15.73
CA PRO A 8 4.18 9.41 -14.39
C PRO A 8 5.27 8.32 -14.34
N THR A 9 6.26 8.51 -13.48
CA THR A 9 7.31 7.50 -13.25
C THR A 9 6.77 6.33 -12.42
N PHE A 10 6.03 6.63 -11.35
CA PHE A 10 5.42 5.64 -10.48
C PHE A 10 3.92 5.87 -10.40
N PHE A 11 3.17 4.78 -10.25
CA PHE A 11 1.78 4.83 -9.82
C PHE A 11 1.67 4.16 -8.46
N LEU A 12 1.52 4.96 -7.41
CA LEU A 12 1.44 4.49 -6.03
C LEU A 12 -0.02 4.44 -5.60
N THR A 13 -0.41 3.33 -4.97
CA THR A 13 -1.74 3.13 -4.43
C THR A 13 -1.64 2.75 -2.95
N LEU A 14 -2.30 3.53 -2.09
CA LEU A 14 -2.24 3.36 -0.64
C LEU A 14 -3.62 3.13 -0.07
N SER A 15 -3.81 1.97 0.57
CA SER A 15 -5.05 1.61 1.26
C SER A 15 -4.93 1.87 2.75
N CYS A 16 -6.00 2.36 3.36
CA CYS A 16 -6.11 2.38 4.81
C CYS A 16 -6.23 0.93 5.35
N ALA A 17 -5.39 0.59 6.34
CA ALA A 17 -5.46 -0.68 7.07
C ALA A 17 -5.84 -0.43 8.54
N ASP A 18 -6.79 0.47 8.76
CA ASP A 18 -7.31 0.95 10.05
C ASP A 18 -7.52 -0.15 11.11
N LEU A 19 -8.16 -1.27 10.75
CA LEU A 19 -8.43 -2.37 11.69
C LEU A 19 -7.17 -3.14 12.17
N ARG A 20 -6.03 -2.97 11.48
CA ARG A 20 -4.75 -3.60 11.86
C ARG A 20 -3.89 -2.71 12.76
N TRP A 21 -4.13 -1.40 12.71
CA TRP A 21 -3.34 -0.43 13.47
C TRP A 21 -3.88 -0.32 14.89
N LYS A 22 -3.15 -0.90 15.85
CA LYS A 22 -3.58 -0.92 17.26
C LYS A 22 -3.86 0.49 17.77
N GLU A 23 -2.99 1.45 17.42
CA GLU A 23 -3.15 2.82 17.85
C GLU A 23 -4.40 3.49 17.25
N PHE A 24 -4.88 3.05 16.08
CA PHE A 24 -6.17 3.55 15.57
C PHE A 24 -7.32 3.03 16.42
N VAL A 25 -7.33 1.72 16.70
CA VAL A 25 -8.36 1.09 17.54
C VAL A 25 -8.37 1.70 18.94
N ASP A 26 -7.21 1.87 19.57
CA ASP A 26 -7.07 2.49 20.88
C ASP A 26 -7.58 3.94 20.88
N ASN A 27 -7.32 4.71 19.81
CA ASN A 27 -7.84 6.08 19.67
C ASN A 27 -9.35 6.12 19.41
N PHE A 28 -9.96 5.07 18.84
CA PHE A 28 -11.41 4.98 18.70
C PHE A 28 -12.11 4.62 20.02
N GLU A 29 -11.45 3.87 20.91
CA GLU A 29 -11.98 3.50 22.23
C GLU A 29 -11.87 4.65 23.24
N ARG A 30 -10.79 5.46 23.22
CA ARG A 30 -10.60 6.54 24.21
C ARG A 30 -11.81 7.47 24.40
N PRO A 31 -12.50 7.94 23.35
CA PRO A 31 -13.67 8.80 23.50
C PRO A 31 -14.90 8.10 24.08
N THR A 32 -14.97 6.76 24.04
CA THR A 32 -16.10 5.99 24.61
C THR A 32 -15.99 5.87 26.13
N GLY A 33 -14.86 6.27 26.72
CA GLY A 33 -14.57 6.03 28.14
C GLY A 33 -14.26 4.56 28.45
N GLY A 34 -14.10 3.71 27.42
CA GLY A 34 -13.76 2.31 27.57
C GLY A 34 -12.32 2.08 28.00
N ILE A 35 -12.08 0.93 28.63
CA ILE A 35 -10.73 0.47 28.98
C ILE A 35 -10.04 -0.02 27.71
N ILE A 36 -8.87 0.54 27.40
CA ILE A 36 -8.05 0.08 26.28
C ILE A 36 -7.67 -1.38 26.52
N LYS A 37 -8.09 -2.26 25.61
CA LYS A 37 -7.81 -3.68 25.69
C LYS A 37 -6.46 -4.00 25.05
N GLU A 38 -5.85 -5.10 25.47
CA GLU A 38 -4.66 -5.64 24.79
C GLU A 38 -4.99 -6.12 23.37
N SER A 39 -6.18 -6.67 23.19
CA SER A 39 -6.68 -7.14 21.89
C SER A 39 -8.18 -6.91 21.73
N TYR A 40 -8.61 -6.79 20.48
CA TYR A 40 -10.00 -6.58 20.09
C TYR A 40 -10.34 -7.59 18.99
N THR A 41 -11.56 -8.14 19.04
CA THR A 41 -12.14 -8.96 17.98
C THR A 41 -12.38 -8.13 16.71
N PHE A 42 -12.58 -8.79 15.57
CA PHE A 42 -12.86 -8.10 14.31
C PHE A 42 -14.16 -7.29 14.38
N GLU A 43 -15.17 -7.85 15.05
CA GLU A 43 -16.48 -7.25 15.28
C GLU A 43 -16.38 -5.98 16.13
N GLU A 44 -15.65 -6.03 17.25
CA GLU A 44 -15.42 -4.86 18.12
C GLU A 44 -14.70 -3.74 17.37
N LYS A 45 -13.61 -4.05 16.65
CA LYS A 45 -12.89 -3.06 15.85
C LYS A 45 -13.79 -2.42 14.80
N THR A 46 -14.64 -3.21 14.17
CA THR A 46 -15.59 -2.73 13.15
C THR A 46 -16.63 -1.80 13.76
N LEU A 47 -17.14 -2.10 14.96
CA LEU A 47 -18.08 -1.24 15.67
C LEU A 47 -17.44 0.10 16.04
N LEU A 48 -16.22 0.07 16.58
CA LEU A 48 -15.47 1.28 16.93
C LEU A 48 -15.18 2.17 15.72
N LEU A 49 -14.79 1.56 14.59
CA LEU A 49 -14.55 2.27 13.34
C LEU A 49 -15.83 2.95 12.82
N ARG A 50 -16.96 2.24 12.85
CA ARG A 50 -18.27 2.76 12.42
C ARG A 50 -18.79 3.88 13.32
N ALA A 51 -18.47 3.82 14.61
CA ALA A 51 -18.82 4.88 15.55
C ALA A 51 -18.00 6.17 15.32
N ASN A 52 -16.79 6.05 14.75
CA ASN A 52 -15.84 7.17 14.62
C ASN A 52 -15.27 7.35 13.19
N PRO A 53 -16.11 7.46 12.13
CA PRO A 53 -15.65 7.50 10.74
C PRO A 53 -14.81 8.75 10.42
N VAL A 54 -15.12 9.89 11.06
CA VAL A 54 -14.33 11.13 10.90
C VAL A 54 -12.93 10.97 11.46
N LEU A 55 -12.78 10.31 12.61
CA LEU A 55 -11.47 10.05 13.19
C LEU A 55 -10.66 9.09 12.32
N ALA A 56 -11.30 8.07 11.75
CA ALA A 56 -10.66 7.17 10.80
C ALA A 56 -10.10 7.91 9.58
N ALA A 57 -10.89 8.82 8.98
CA ALA A 57 -10.46 9.64 7.86
C ALA A 57 -9.30 10.58 8.23
N ARG A 58 -9.36 11.24 9.40
CA ARG A 58 -8.28 12.12 9.90
C ARG A 58 -6.98 11.37 10.14
N LEU A 59 -7.06 10.18 10.74
CA LEU A 59 -5.87 9.38 11.02
C LEU A 59 -5.25 8.84 9.72
N PHE A 60 -6.06 8.48 8.73
CA PHE A 60 -5.58 8.16 7.38
C PHE A 60 -4.88 9.36 6.73
N GLU A 61 -5.51 10.54 6.73
CA GLU A 61 -4.91 11.77 6.19
C GLU A 61 -3.57 12.08 6.86
N ARG A 62 -3.50 11.92 8.19
CA ARG A 62 -2.26 12.11 8.94
C ARG A 62 -1.17 11.13 8.51
N ARG A 63 -1.49 9.84 8.38
CA ARG A 63 -0.54 8.82 7.90
C ARG A 63 -0.08 9.11 6.47
N LEU A 64 -1.00 9.43 5.57
CA LEU A 64 -0.69 9.77 4.18
C LEU A 64 0.22 11.01 4.10
N THR A 65 -0.13 12.06 4.83
CA THR A 65 0.66 13.30 4.86
C THR A 65 2.06 13.06 5.44
N SER A 66 2.17 12.29 6.52
CA SER A 66 3.47 11.92 7.09
C SER A 66 4.30 11.09 6.11
N LEU A 67 3.71 10.10 5.44
CA LEU A 67 4.40 9.31 4.42
C LEU A 67 4.94 10.23 3.30
N MET A 68 4.08 11.12 2.81
CA MET A 68 4.43 12.03 1.73
C MET A 68 5.54 13.00 2.13
N ASN A 69 5.49 13.55 3.35
CA ASN A 69 6.43 14.59 3.78
C ASN A 69 7.74 14.04 4.33
N LEU A 70 7.76 12.82 4.86
CA LEU A 70 8.97 12.21 5.43
C LEU A 70 9.71 11.35 4.40
N PHE A 71 8.99 10.50 3.66
CA PHE A 71 9.58 9.46 2.83
C PHE A 71 9.59 9.79 1.34
N ILE A 72 8.46 10.28 0.81
CA ILE A 72 8.28 10.46 -0.64
C ILE A 72 8.92 11.78 -1.11
N LYS A 73 8.47 12.91 -0.55
CA LYS A 73 8.93 14.26 -0.94
C LYS A 73 10.00 14.82 0.01
N GLY A 74 10.01 14.34 1.26
CA GLY A 74 11.03 14.69 2.25
C GLY A 74 12.40 14.21 1.84
N GLY A 75 13.44 14.63 2.55
CA GLY A 75 14.83 14.34 2.19
C GLY A 75 15.20 12.85 2.09
N ALA A 76 14.35 11.93 2.57
CA ALA A 76 14.57 10.50 2.39
C ALA A 76 14.41 10.02 0.94
N TRP A 77 13.61 10.72 0.12
CA TRP A 77 13.41 10.46 -1.32
C TRP A 77 13.39 8.96 -1.70
N CYS A 78 12.54 8.18 -1.03
CA CYS A 78 12.57 6.72 -1.16
C CYS A 78 12.21 6.22 -2.57
N LEU A 79 11.56 7.04 -3.40
CA LEU A 79 11.30 6.79 -4.82
C LEU A 79 12.16 7.64 -5.76
N GLY A 80 13.15 8.36 -5.23
CA GLY A 80 13.85 9.45 -5.92
C GLY A 80 13.24 10.82 -5.63
N LYS A 81 13.92 11.87 -6.08
CA LYS A 81 13.51 13.25 -5.82
C LYS A 81 12.26 13.58 -6.63
N VAL A 82 11.16 13.83 -5.93
CA VAL A 82 9.86 14.09 -6.56
C VAL A 82 9.85 15.45 -7.25
N LYS A 83 9.55 15.44 -8.54
CA LYS A 83 9.38 16.65 -9.37
C LYS A 83 7.93 17.14 -9.33
N ASP A 84 6.99 16.21 -9.44
CA ASP A 84 5.57 16.49 -9.49
C ASP A 84 4.78 15.25 -9.02
N TRP A 85 3.62 15.48 -8.44
CA TRP A 85 2.76 14.42 -7.93
C TRP A 85 1.31 14.92 -7.85
N PHE A 86 0.39 13.99 -7.97
CA PHE A 86 -1.01 14.24 -7.72
C PHE A 86 -1.58 13.11 -6.87
N SER A 87 -2.59 13.40 -6.06
CA SER A 87 -3.28 12.39 -5.27
C SER A 87 -4.78 12.56 -5.39
N ARG A 88 -5.46 11.46 -5.69
CA ARG A 88 -6.91 11.36 -5.62
C ARG A 88 -7.28 10.41 -4.50
N ILE A 89 -8.13 10.88 -3.59
CA ILE A 89 -8.71 10.04 -2.55
C ILE A 89 -10.03 9.48 -3.04
N GLU A 90 -10.17 8.17 -2.94
CA GLU A 90 -11.40 7.42 -3.20
C GLU A 90 -11.83 6.71 -1.91
N MET A 91 -13.13 6.74 -1.63
CA MET A 91 -13.71 5.99 -0.52
C MET A 91 -14.11 4.61 -1.04
N GLN A 92 -13.46 3.56 -0.55
CA GLN A 92 -13.85 2.20 -0.93
C GLN A 92 -15.26 1.87 -0.41
N LEU A 93 -15.92 0.87 -0.99
CA LEU A 93 -17.24 0.36 -0.56
C LEU A 93 -17.36 0.04 0.95
N ARG A 94 -16.23 -0.12 1.65
CA ARG A 94 -16.16 -0.36 3.11
C ARG A 94 -16.07 0.93 3.95
N GLY A 95 -16.04 2.09 3.31
CA GLY A 95 -15.94 3.40 3.94
C GLY A 95 -14.52 3.87 4.24
N SER A 96 -13.51 3.01 4.13
CA SER A 96 -12.13 3.40 4.38
C SER A 96 -11.53 4.13 3.15
N PRO A 97 -10.78 5.21 3.36
CA PRO A 97 -10.15 5.98 2.29
C PRO A 97 -8.98 5.23 1.64
N HIS A 98 -8.76 5.57 0.38
CA HIS A 98 -7.75 4.97 -0.47
C HIS A 98 -7.16 6.05 -1.38
N SER A 99 -5.85 6.10 -1.51
CA SER A 99 -5.15 7.13 -2.28
C SER A 99 -4.54 6.54 -3.55
N HIS A 100 -4.86 7.13 -4.69
CA HIS A 100 -4.22 6.84 -5.97
C HIS A 100 -3.32 8.01 -6.37
N MET A 101 -2.05 7.72 -6.65
CA MET A 101 -1.03 8.75 -6.83
C MET A 101 -0.11 8.48 -8.01
N PRO A 102 -0.28 9.18 -9.14
CA PRO A 102 0.79 9.33 -10.12
C PRO A 102 1.90 10.23 -9.54
N ILE A 103 3.14 9.74 -9.59
CA ILE A 103 4.33 10.43 -9.08
C ILE A 103 5.37 10.52 -10.20
N ARG A 104 5.96 11.70 -10.37
CA ARG A 104 7.08 11.98 -11.27
C ARG A 104 8.32 12.28 -10.45
N VAL A 105 9.43 11.65 -10.80
CA VAL A 105 10.72 11.90 -10.14
C VAL A 105 11.73 12.44 -11.14
N GLU A 106 12.70 13.19 -10.63
CA GLU A 106 13.79 13.73 -11.43
C GLU A 106 14.64 12.60 -12.03
N ASN A 107 15.09 12.80 -13.28
CA ASN A 107 16.04 11.92 -13.97
C ASN A 107 15.61 10.44 -14.11
N ALA A 108 14.30 10.16 -14.06
CA ALA A 108 13.80 8.83 -14.40
C ALA A 108 14.06 8.52 -15.89
N PRO A 109 14.55 7.32 -16.25
CA PRO A 109 14.75 6.94 -17.64
C PRO A 109 13.41 6.84 -18.37
N LYS A 110 13.39 7.24 -19.65
CA LYS A 110 12.14 7.34 -20.44
C LYS A 110 12.04 6.20 -21.43
N TYR A 111 10.94 5.46 -21.35
CA TYR A 111 10.60 4.45 -22.34
C TYR A 111 9.91 5.11 -23.56
N ASN A 112 10.50 4.96 -24.74
CA ASN A 112 10.01 5.51 -26.01
C ASN A 112 9.51 4.39 -26.95
N GLY A 113 8.99 3.29 -26.40
CA GLY A 113 8.46 2.19 -27.19
C GLY A 113 9.55 1.48 -28.01
N PRO A 114 9.24 1.07 -29.26
CA PRO A 114 10.19 0.39 -30.15
C PRO A 114 11.47 1.19 -30.43
N HIS A 115 11.44 2.51 -30.27
CA HIS A 115 12.57 3.40 -30.52
C HIS A 115 13.48 3.62 -29.30
N THR A 116 13.24 2.90 -28.20
CA THR A 116 14.11 2.95 -27.03
C THR A 116 15.42 2.24 -27.34
N ASP A 117 16.54 2.94 -27.25
CA ASP A 117 17.88 2.37 -27.42
C ASP A 117 18.23 1.41 -26.27
N GLU A 118 19.19 0.52 -26.52
CA GLU A 118 19.52 -0.55 -25.58
C GLU A 118 20.08 -0.02 -24.25
N LYS A 119 20.90 1.04 -24.30
CA LYS A 119 21.44 1.68 -23.08
C LYS A 119 20.32 2.26 -22.22
N THR A 120 19.30 2.88 -22.84
CA THR A 120 18.12 3.36 -22.10
C THR A 120 17.31 2.20 -21.52
N ARG A 121 17.19 1.06 -22.21
CA ARG A 121 16.51 -0.13 -21.66
C ARG A 121 17.22 -0.68 -20.43
N GLU A 122 18.55 -0.83 -20.48
CA GLU A 122 19.35 -1.26 -19.34
C GLU A 122 19.22 -0.29 -18.16
N ALA A 123 19.20 1.02 -18.44
CA ALA A 123 18.97 2.05 -17.43
C ALA A 123 17.57 1.95 -16.79
N ILE A 124 16.53 1.61 -17.57
CA ILE A 124 15.17 1.36 -17.06
C ILE A 124 15.19 0.15 -16.12
N VAL A 125 15.80 -0.96 -16.51
CA VAL A 125 15.90 -2.17 -15.68
C VAL A 125 16.59 -1.85 -14.36
N THR A 126 17.77 -1.21 -14.43
CA THR A 126 18.54 -0.79 -13.25
C THR A 126 17.74 0.14 -12.35
N PHE A 127 16.98 1.07 -12.94
CA PHE A 127 16.10 1.97 -12.21
C PHE A 127 14.98 1.23 -11.51
N CYS A 128 14.32 0.28 -12.17
CA CYS A 128 13.29 -0.57 -11.57
C CYS A 128 13.85 -1.40 -10.41
N ASP A 129 14.96 -2.10 -10.61
CA ASP A 129 15.58 -2.97 -9.60
C ASP A 129 16.04 -2.20 -8.35
N LYS A 130 16.37 -0.91 -8.50
CA LYS A 130 16.71 -0.04 -7.38
C LYS A 130 15.53 0.23 -6.45
N TYR A 131 14.31 0.36 -6.98
CA TYR A 131 13.14 0.83 -6.22
C TYR A 131 12.08 -0.26 -5.98
N ILE A 132 12.07 -1.30 -6.81
CA ILE A 132 11.05 -2.36 -6.81
C ILE A 132 11.78 -3.68 -6.60
N THR A 133 11.39 -4.39 -5.55
CA THR A 133 11.96 -5.70 -5.25
C THR A 133 10.88 -6.67 -4.80
N THR A 134 11.09 -7.94 -5.11
CA THR A 134 10.31 -9.07 -4.60
C THR A 134 11.13 -9.90 -3.60
N ARG A 135 12.23 -9.35 -3.08
CA ARG A 135 13.08 -10.03 -2.10
C ARG A 135 12.25 -10.45 -0.89
N PHE A 136 12.28 -11.74 -0.58
CA PHE A 136 11.68 -12.32 0.61
C PHE A 136 12.81 -12.89 1.47
N PRO A 137 13.36 -12.12 2.44
CA PRO A 137 14.47 -12.57 3.26
C PRO A 137 14.07 -13.76 4.13
N SER A 138 15.04 -14.61 4.47
CA SER A 138 14.84 -15.66 5.47
C SER A 138 14.69 -15.08 6.88
N LEU A 139 14.15 -15.87 7.80
CA LEU A 139 14.01 -15.47 9.21
C LEU A 139 15.35 -15.12 9.86
N ASN A 140 16.46 -15.72 9.40
CA ASN A 140 17.79 -15.46 9.94
C ASN A 140 18.40 -14.16 9.39
N GLU A 141 18.01 -13.73 8.19
CA GLU A 141 18.50 -12.49 7.59
C GLU A 141 17.76 -11.26 8.13
N ASP A 142 16.42 -11.31 8.13
CA ASP A 142 15.57 -10.21 8.57
C ASP A 142 14.19 -10.75 8.97
N ALA A 143 14.05 -11.09 10.26
CA ALA A 143 12.82 -11.65 10.80
C ALA A 143 11.63 -10.67 10.73
N GLU A 144 11.87 -9.37 10.87
CA GLU A 144 10.81 -8.35 10.85
C GLU A 144 10.24 -8.21 9.43
N LEU A 145 11.10 -8.00 8.45
CA LEU A 145 10.68 -7.88 7.05
C LEU A 145 10.09 -9.21 6.55
N HIS A 146 10.66 -10.35 6.94
CA HIS A 146 10.09 -11.67 6.64
C HIS A 146 8.64 -11.77 7.11
N ASN A 147 8.38 -11.44 8.39
CA ASN A 147 7.05 -11.54 8.96
C ASN A 147 6.08 -10.55 8.30
N LEU A 148 6.51 -9.33 8.01
CA LEU A 148 5.69 -8.32 7.34
C LEU A 148 5.30 -8.77 5.93
N ILE A 149 6.26 -9.21 5.11
CA ILE A 149 6.01 -9.71 3.75
C ILE A 149 5.07 -10.91 3.79
N LYS A 150 5.35 -11.87 4.68
CA LYS A 150 4.50 -13.04 4.89
C LYS A 150 3.06 -12.66 5.24
N GLU A 151 2.87 -11.65 6.08
CA GLU A 151 1.54 -11.23 6.52
C GLU A 151 0.78 -10.44 5.44
N VAL A 152 1.45 -9.55 4.69
CA VAL A 152 0.76 -8.52 3.89
C VAL A 152 1.01 -8.59 2.39
N GLN A 153 2.03 -9.33 1.95
CA GLN A 153 2.42 -9.46 0.54
C GLN A 153 2.36 -10.90 0.03
N THR A 154 1.87 -11.85 0.83
CA THR A 154 1.59 -13.21 0.35
C THR A 154 0.09 -13.48 0.28
N HIS A 155 -0.29 -14.31 -0.67
CA HIS A 155 -1.67 -14.80 -0.74
C HIS A 155 -1.94 -15.73 0.45
N SER A 156 -2.95 -15.40 1.25
CA SER A 156 -3.30 -16.16 2.45
C SER A 156 -3.63 -17.62 2.14
N ARG A 157 -2.92 -18.55 2.80
CA ARG A 157 -3.16 -20.01 2.73
C ARG A 157 -4.54 -20.41 3.22
N ASN A 158 -5.10 -19.66 4.16
CA ASN A 158 -6.42 -19.96 4.72
C ASN A 158 -7.58 -19.59 3.78
N HIS A 159 -7.28 -18.98 2.62
CA HIS A 159 -8.25 -18.56 1.59
C HIS A 159 -9.50 -17.84 2.13
N SER A 160 -9.57 -16.52 1.97
CA SER A 160 -10.76 -15.77 2.40
C SER A 160 -12.05 -16.23 1.69
N LYS A 161 -13.22 -15.97 2.29
CA LYS A 161 -14.53 -16.21 1.67
C LYS A 161 -14.63 -15.61 0.25
N SER A 162 -13.96 -14.49 0.01
CA SER A 162 -13.89 -13.87 -1.32
C SER A 162 -13.03 -14.66 -2.31
N CYS A 163 -11.94 -15.28 -1.87
CA CYS A 163 -11.13 -16.15 -2.73
C CYS A 163 -11.88 -17.46 -3.04
N LEU A 164 -12.69 -17.97 -2.11
CA LEU A 164 -13.51 -19.18 -2.31
C LEU A 164 -14.92 -18.89 -2.86
N LYS A 165 -15.15 -17.68 -3.41
CA LYS A 165 -16.49 -17.20 -3.79
C LYS A 165 -17.22 -18.13 -4.77
N TYR A 166 -16.50 -18.67 -5.75
CA TYR A 166 -17.08 -19.53 -6.79
C TYR A 166 -16.90 -21.02 -6.50
N ASN A 167 -15.87 -21.38 -5.74
CA ASN A 167 -15.59 -22.75 -5.37
C ASN A 167 -15.08 -22.77 -3.92
N LYS A 168 -15.72 -23.57 -3.07
CA LYS A 168 -15.36 -23.71 -1.65
C LYS A 168 -14.02 -24.43 -1.44
N THR A 169 -13.52 -25.15 -2.44
CA THR A 169 -12.29 -25.96 -2.34
C THR A 169 -11.13 -25.41 -3.17
N MET A 170 -11.38 -24.50 -4.13
CA MET A 170 -10.34 -23.93 -4.99
C MET A 170 -10.36 -22.42 -4.96
N CYS A 171 -9.17 -21.79 -4.90
CA CYS A 171 -9.10 -20.35 -4.98
C CYS A 171 -9.46 -19.85 -6.38
N ARG A 172 -10.38 -18.87 -6.43
CA ARG A 172 -10.76 -18.12 -7.63
C ARG A 172 -9.57 -17.55 -8.41
N PHE A 173 -8.47 -17.21 -7.73
CA PHE A 173 -7.29 -16.60 -8.34
C PHE A 173 -6.22 -17.62 -8.78
N GLY A 174 -6.48 -18.91 -8.59
CA GLY A 174 -5.56 -19.99 -8.98
C GLY A 174 -4.34 -20.15 -8.07
N PHE A 175 -4.43 -19.78 -6.80
CA PHE A 175 -3.35 -20.01 -5.81
C PHE A 175 -3.50 -21.35 -5.08
N PRO A 176 -2.39 -22.05 -4.75
CA PRO A 176 -1.02 -21.69 -5.13
C PRO A 176 -0.81 -21.88 -6.64
N ARG A 177 -0.12 -20.93 -7.27
CA ARG A 177 0.27 -21.08 -8.67
C ARG A 177 1.45 -22.05 -8.73
N PRO A 178 1.55 -22.90 -9.77
CA PRO A 178 2.75 -23.67 -10.00
C PRO A 178 3.95 -22.73 -10.12
N VAL A 179 5.11 -23.18 -9.64
CA VAL A 179 6.37 -22.47 -9.86
C VAL A 179 6.62 -22.47 -11.38
N ALA A 180 6.69 -21.29 -11.97
CA ALA A 180 6.95 -21.11 -13.40
C ALA A 180 8.44 -21.32 -13.72
#